data_AF-A0A5K1HA31-F1
#
_entry.id   AF-A0A5K1HA31-F1
#
_cell.length_a   1.000
_cell.length_b   1.000
_cell.length_c   1.000
_cell.angle_alpha   90.00
_cell.angle_beta   90.00
_cell.angle_gamma   90.00
#
_symmetry.space_group_name_H-M   'P 1'
#
loop_
_entity.id
_entity.type
_entity.pdbx_description
1 polymer ?
#
loop_
_entity_poly.entity_id
_entity_poly.type
_entity_poly.pdbx_seq_one_letter_code
_entity_poly.pdbx_strand_id
1 'polypeptide(L)'
;NKESLYLLGKRESMAIAREAALKIKELNYIHAEALGACEMKHGPIALIESDRKLETAVILFVLRGETFTVMMNALDQMHSRNAFVIIITDCEEDIEEQHRRE
;
A
#
# COMPACT_ATOMS: atom_id res chain seq x y z
N ASN A 1 -12.74 13.06 -6.10
CA ASN A 1 -11.82 13.36 -4.98
C ASN A 1 -11.56 12.07 -4.25
N LYS A 2 -10.33 11.57 -4.11
CA LYS A 2 -10.15 10.25 -3.45
C LYS A 2 -10.73 10.21 -2.02
N GLU A 3 -11.86 9.53 -1.82
CA GLU A 3 -12.57 9.38 -0.55
C GLU A 3 -11.79 8.58 0.49
N SER A 4 -10.94 7.63 0.08
CA SER A 4 -10.19 6.77 1.01
C SER A 4 -8.77 6.45 0.55
N LEU A 5 -7.85 6.34 1.51
CA LEU A 5 -6.44 6.05 1.29
C LEU A 5 -5.95 4.99 2.28
N TYR A 6 -5.47 3.86 1.78
CA TYR A 6 -4.86 2.82 2.63
C TYR A 6 -3.35 2.85 2.52
N LEU A 7 -2.66 2.87 3.65
CA LEU A 7 -1.21 2.88 3.74
C LEU A 7 -0.74 1.54 4.30
N LEU A 8 0.07 0.81 3.54
CA LEU A 8 0.52 -0.52 3.91
C LEU A 8 1.98 -0.52 4.30
N GLY A 9 2.23 -1.05 5.49
CA GLY A 9 3.57 -1.30 5.99
C GLY A 9 3.66 -2.67 6.66
N LYS A 10 4.89 -3.10 6.92
CA LYS A 10 5.17 -4.29 7.71
C LYS A 10 6.37 -4.01 8.59
N ARG A 11 6.25 -4.39 9.87
CA ARG A 11 7.28 -4.17 10.90
C ARG A 11 7.72 -2.71 10.95
N GLU A 12 8.94 -2.40 10.54
CA GLU A 12 9.54 -1.07 10.65
C GLU A 12 8.75 -0.04 9.82
N SER A 13 8.32 -0.42 8.61
CA SER A 13 7.50 0.47 7.76
C SER A 13 6.06 0.64 8.25
N MET A 14 5.61 -0.13 9.25
CA MET A 14 4.28 0.03 9.84
C MET A 14 4.16 1.34 10.63
N ALA A 15 5.21 1.74 11.35
CA ALA A 15 5.23 3.01 12.06
C ALA A 15 5.16 4.19 11.07
N ILE A 16 5.89 4.09 9.96
CA ILE A 16 5.88 5.07 8.87
C ILE A 16 4.47 5.18 8.26
N ALA A 17 3.85 4.05 7.94
CA ALA A 17 2.49 4.02 7.39
C ALA A 17 1.47 4.66 8.32
N ARG A 18 1.54 4.37 9.63
CA ARG A 18 0.65 4.95 10.65
C ARG A 18 0.79 6.46 10.76
N GLU A 19 2.01 6.95 10.81
CA GLU A 19 2.28 8.38 10.89
C GLU A 19 1.83 9.11 9.62
N ALA A 20 2.13 8.54 8.45
CA ALA A 20 1.66 9.09 7.18
C ALA A 20 0.13 9.15 7.10
N ALA A 21 -0.57 8.09 7.55
CA ALA A 21 -2.03 8.08 7.62
C ALA A 21 -2.57 9.17 8.55
N LEU A 22 -1.93 9.35 9.71
CA LEU A 22 -2.30 10.39 10.66
C LEU A 22 -2.15 11.79 10.07
N LYS A 23 -1.01 12.10 9.43
CA LYS A 23 -0.77 13.42 8.83
C LYS A 23 -1.70 13.72 7.66
N ILE A 24 -2.02 12.71 6.85
CA ILE A 24 -2.96 12.88 5.74
C ILE A 24 -4.37 13.22 6.25
N LYS A 25 -4.83 12.56 7.33
CA LYS A 25 -6.10 12.92 8.00
C LYS A 25 -6.10 14.35 8.51
N GLU A 26 -5.04 14.74 9.20
CA GLU A 26 -4.93 16.05 9.87
C GLU A 26 -4.95 17.21 8.88
N LEU A 27 -4.29 17.07 7.73
CA LEU A 27 -4.11 18.18 6.78
C LEU A 27 -5.12 18.20 5.64
N ASN A 28 -5.53 17.02 5.14
CA ASN A 28 -6.35 16.94 3.93
C ASN A 28 -7.80 16.52 4.19
N TYR A 29 -8.13 16.10 5.42
CA TYR A 29 -9.46 15.55 5.78
C TYR A 29 -9.90 14.35 4.93
N ILE A 30 -8.94 13.65 4.31
CA ILE A 30 -9.17 12.40 3.59
C ILE A 30 -9.20 11.26 4.60
N HIS A 31 -10.12 10.30 4.42
CA HIS A 31 -10.08 9.08 5.21
C HIS A 31 -8.82 8.28 4.85
N ALA A 32 -7.81 8.31 5.73
CA ALA A 32 -6.62 7.50 5.57
C ALA A 32 -6.58 6.38 6.61
N GLU A 33 -5.98 5.23 6.33
CA GLU A 33 -5.78 4.22 7.37
C GLU A 33 -4.51 3.43 7.09
N ALA A 34 -3.76 3.13 8.16
CA ALA A 34 -2.56 2.32 8.05
C ALA A 34 -2.84 0.88 8.48
N LEU A 35 -2.53 -0.07 7.59
CA LEU A 35 -2.78 -1.48 7.77
C LEU A 35 -1.50 -2.29 7.60
N GLY A 36 -1.40 -3.38 8.34
CA GLY A 36 -0.35 -4.35 8.12
C GLY A 36 -0.53 -5.01 6.75
N ALA A 37 0.54 -5.16 5.96
CA ALA A 37 0.46 -5.80 4.65
C ALA A 37 -0.16 -7.21 4.70
N CYS A 38 0.06 -7.94 5.79
CA CYS A 38 -0.55 -9.26 6.01
C CYS A 38 -2.03 -9.19 6.42
N GLU A 39 -2.46 -8.11 7.06
CA GLU A 39 -3.82 -7.94 7.60
C GLU A 39 -4.82 -7.60 6.49
N MET A 40 -4.34 -7.01 5.40
CA MET A 40 -5.13 -6.64 4.23
C MET A 40 -6.07 -7.76 3.76
N LYS A 41 -5.55 -8.99 3.66
CA LYS A 41 -6.29 -10.17 3.22
C LYS A 41 -7.36 -10.69 4.19
N HIS A 42 -7.44 -10.16 5.41
CA HIS A 42 -8.42 -10.56 6.42
C HIS A 42 -9.71 -9.72 6.43
N GLY A 43 -9.88 -8.82 5.46
CA GLY A 43 -11.09 -8.01 5.34
C GLY A 43 -10.88 -6.72 4.53
N PRO A 44 -9.87 -5.89 4.88
CA PRO A 44 -9.70 -4.58 4.24
C PRO A 44 -9.52 -4.63 2.72
N ILE A 45 -9.05 -5.74 2.17
CA ILE A 45 -8.88 -5.93 0.72
C ILE A 45 -10.21 -5.88 -0.05
N ALA A 46 -11.35 -6.13 0.61
CA ALA A 46 -12.68 -5.99 0.01
C ALA A 46 -13.06 -4.53 -0.27
N LEU A 47 -12.38 -3.56 0.37
CA LEU A 47 -12.61 -2.13 0.18
C LEU A 47 -11.83 -1.56 -1.02
N ILE A 48 -11.01 -2.39 -1.65
CA ILE A 48 -10.17 -2.02 -2.79
C ILE A 48 -10.84 -2.58 -4.04
N GLU A 49 -11.64 -1.76 -4.71
CA GLU A 49 -12.39 -2.16 -5.88
C GLU A 49 -11.84 -1.52 -7.17
N SER A 50 -11.89 -2.31 -8.25
CA SER A 50 -11.26 -2.08 -9.55
C SER A 50 -11.94 -1.03 -10.44
N ASP A 51 -13.08 -0.49 -10.02
CA ASP A 51 -13.68 0.60 -10.77
C ASP A 51 -12.86 1.85 -10.50
N ARG A 52 -12.21 2.42 -11.52
CA ARG A 52 -11.46 3.69 -11.42
C ARG A 52 -12.35 4.86 -10.98
N LYS A 53 -13.67 4.65 -10.85
CA LYS A 53 -14.62 5.56 -10.19
C LYS A 53 -14.59 5.46 -8.67
N LEU A 54 -14.22 4.31 -8.11
CA LEU A 54 -14.00 4.15 -6.68
C LEU A 54 -12.64 4.75 -6.32
N GLU A 55 -12.74 5.64 -5.36
CA GLU A 55 -11.84 6.72 -5.09
C GLU A 55 -10.72 6.29 -4.12
N THR A 56 -10.39 5.00 -4.11
CA THR A 56 -9.47 4.40 -3.15
C THR A 56 -8.06 4.29 -3.73
N ALA A 57 -7.08 4.89 -3.05
CA ALA A 57 -5.66 4.71 -3.35
C ALA A 57 -4.98 3.86 -2.28
N VAL A 58 -3.90 3.19 -2.68
CA VAL A 58 -3.04 2.45 -1.75
C VAL A 58 -1.62 2.98 -1.84
N ILE A 59 -1.02 3.32 -0.70
CA ILE A 59 0.41 3.61 -0.59
C ILE A 59 1.11 2.41 0.02
N LEU A 60 2.09 1.84 -0.68
CA LEU A 60 2.90 0.73 -0.17
C LEU A 60 4.30 1.23 0.18
N PHE A 61 4.72 0.97 1.41
CA PHE A 61 6.11 1.21 1.85
C PHE A 61 6.94 -0.06 1.67
N VAL A 62 7.63 -0.15 0.54
CA VAL A 62 8.45 -1.30 0.16
C VAL A 62 9.91 -0.94 0.41
N LEU A 63 10.46 -1.38 1.54
CA LEU A 63 11.84 -1.11 1.91
C LEU A 63 12.71 -2.35 1.71
N ARG A 64 13.99 -2.15 1.43
CA ARG A 64 14.96 -3.24 1.35
C ARG A 64 15.07 -3.94 2.71
N GLY A 65 15.04 -5.28 2.70
CA GLY A 65 15.25 -6.09 3.89
C GLY A 65 14.26 -7.24 4.03
N GLU A 66 14.08 -7.70 5.28
CA GLU A 66 13.34 -8.93 5.58
C GLU A 66 11.85 -8.89 5.21
N THR A 67 11.25 -7.70 5.10
CA THR A 67 9.84 -7.53 4.75
C THR A 67 9.60 -7.36 3.27
N PHE A 68 10.65 -7.21 2.45
CA PHE A 68 10.54 -6.92 1.01
C PHE A 68 9.60 -7.91 0.29
N THR A 69 9.87 -9.21 0.42
CA THR A 69 9.07 -10.27 -0.22
C THR A 69 7.60 -10.23 0.24
N VAL A 70 7.34 -9.93 1.51
CA VAL A 70 5.96 -9.83 2.03
C VAL A 70 5.24 -8.61 1.44
N MET A 71 5.94 -7.49 1.28
CA MET A 71 5.40 -6.28 0.68
C MET A 71 5.17 -6.43 -0.82
N MET A 72 6.07 -7.12 -1.53
CA MET A 72 5.88 -7.43 -2.96
C MET A 72 4.66 -8.33 -3.19
N ASN A 73 4.47 -9.37 -2.37
CA ASN A 73 3.24 -10.17 -2.43
C ASN A 73 1.96 -9.35 -2.18
N ALA A 74 2.06 -8.29 -1.36
CA ALA A 74 0.93 -7.38 -1.16
C ALA A 74 0.70 -6.51 -2.41
N LEU A 75 1.76 -6.05 -3.08
CA LEU A 75 1.67 -5.34 -4.36
C LEU A 75 0.95 -6.18 -5.42
N ASP A 76 1.28 -7.46 -5.56
CA ASP A 76 0.65 -8.36 -6.53
C ASP A 76 -0.85 -8.54 -6.25
N GLN A 77 -1.23 -8.59 -4.96
CA GLN A 77 -2.63 -8.63 -4.53
C GLN A 77 -3.39 -7.35 -4.88
N MET A 78 -2.71 -6.20 -4.86
CA MET A 78 -3.29 -4.93 -5.29
C MET A 78 -3.42 -4.86 -6.82
N HIS A 79 -2.39 -5.29 -7.55
CA HIS A 79 -2.40 -5.35 -9.01
C HIS A 79 -3.49 -6.27 -9.56
N SER A 80 -3.67 -7.47 -8.96
CA SER A 80 -4.76 -8.39 -9.35
C SER A 80 -6.17 -7.81 -9.16
N ARG A 81 -6.29 -6.70 -8.42
CA ARG A 81 -7.54 -5.95 -8.21
C ARG A 81 -7.56 -4.60 -8.91
N ASN A 82 -6.64 -4.34 -9.84
CA ASN A 82 -6.54 -3.06 -10.56
C ASN A 82 -6.50 -1.83 -9.63
N ALA A 83 -5.96 -2.00 -8.42
CA ALA A 83 -5.88 -0.92 -7.45
C ALA A 83 -4.92 0.17 -7.95
N PHE A 84 -5.22 1.43 -7.63
CA PHE A 84 -4.26 2.51 -7.83
C PHE A 84 -3.22 2.50 -6.70
N VAL A 85 -2.01 2.05 -7.02
CA VAL A 85 -0.92 1.89 -6.05
C VAL A 85 0.15 2.97 -6.26
N ILE A 86 0.58 3.58 -5.16
CA ILE A 86 1.77 4.42 -5.07
C ILE A 86 2.80 3.65 -4.23
N ILE A 87 4.01 3.47 -4.75
CA ILE A 87 5.09 2.77 -4.04
C ILE A 87 6.06 3.83 -3.51
N ILE A 88 6.43 3.70 -2.23
CA ILE A 88 7.52 4.45 -1.60
C ILE A 88 8.60 3.45 -1.24
N THR A 89 9.80 3.62 -1.80
CA THR A 89 10.87 2.63 -1.72
C THR A 89 12.26 3.27 -1.69
N ASP A 90 13.22 2.55 -1.13
CA ASP A 90 14.66 2.80 -1.18
C ASP A 90 15.39 1.84 -2.14
N CYS A 91 14.66 0.96 -2.82
CA CYS A 91 15.19 -0.14 -3.64
C CYS A 91 14.40 -0.33 -4.95
N GLU A 92 14.25 0.75 -5.71
CA GLU A 92 13.51 0.75 -6.99
C GLU A 92 14.03 -0.31 -7.98
N GLU A 93 15.35 -0.44 -8.13
CA GLU A 93 15.97 -1.42 -9.03
C GLU A 93 15.58 -2.88 -8.68
N ASP A 94 15.47 -3.21 -7.38
CA ASP A 94 15.09 -4.54 -6.90
C ASP A 94 13.62 -4.85 -7.24
N ILE A 95 12.75 -3.85 -7.15
CA ILE A 95 11.32 -3.95 -7.50
C ILE A 95 11.15 -4.14 -9.01
N GLU A 96 11.84 -3.34 -9.82
CA GLU A 96 11.81 -3.45 -11.28
C GLU A 96 12.35 -4.80 -11.76
N GLU A 97 13.42 -5.30 -11.15
CA GLU A 97 13.96 -6.61 -11.50
C GLU A 97 12.98 -7.73 -11.18
N GLN A 98 12.29 -7.68 -10.04
CA GLN A 98 11.26 -8.67 -9.72
C GLN A 98 10.11 -8.62 -10.73
N HIS A 99 9.64 -7.42 -11.09
CA HIS A 99 8.58 -7.24 -12.08
C HIS A 99 8.96 -7.75 -13.48
N ARG A 100 10.25 -7.74 -13.85
CA ARG A 100 10.74 -8.30 -15.14
C ARG A 100 10.83 -9.83 -15.13
N ARG A 101 10.92 -10.46 -13.96
CA ARG A 101 11.06 -11.92 -13.82
C ARG A 101 9.72 -12.66 -13.85
N GLU A 102 8.63 -11.93 -13.63
CA GLU A 102 7.23 -12.40 -13.66
C GLU A 102 6.60 -12.20 -15.04
#